data_AF-A0AAU9CUM3-F1
#
_entry.id   AF-A0AAU9CUM3-F1
#
_cell.length_a   1.000
_cell.length_b   1.000
_cell.length_c   1.000
_cell.angle_alpha   90.00
_cell.angle_beta   90.00
_cell.angle_gamma   90.00
#
_symmetry.space_group_name_H-M   'P 1'
#
loop_
_entity.id
_entity.type
_entity.pdbx_description
1 polymer ?
#
loop_
_entity_poly.entity_id
_entity_poly.type
_entity_poly.pdbx_seq_one_letter_code
_entity_poly.pdbx_strand_id
1 'polypeptide(L)'
;MIYLLRSTSKNTCSFIQDYPDGEESIMGRAVKDPWKPFGREYRAITLELRKNDFGKKNYQFDFSGALNPFFIISEFALVALNDILKPRGQILPVITKCKRKQFFGYYPTKHLSGCFDKQKSVYREFPKGLMIDKPVLIAKNITDDYLFSIEEDISRVFVPDKFKQRVEKAGLLGFDFSVEIGMNDTN
;
A
#
# COMPACT_ATOMS: atom_id res chain seq x y z
N MET A 1 -7.28 4.61 -16.38
CA MET A 1 -7.69 3.51 -15.47
C MET A 1 -7.02 3.73 -14.13
N ILE A 2 -7.69 3.31 -13.05
CA ILE A 2 -7.17 3.34 -11.68
C ILE A 2 -7.30 1.94 -11.11
N TYR A 3 -6.24 1.49 -10.45
CA TYR A 3 -6.16 0.16 -9.85
C TYR A 3 -6.00 0.27 -8.34
N LEU A 4 -6.46 -0.75 -7.62
CA LEU A 4 -6.12 -0.92 -6.21
C LEU A 4 -4.69 -1.47 -6.11
N LEU A 5 -3.82 -0.79 -5.36
CA LEU A 5 -2.46 -1.26 -5.12
C LEU A 5 -2.49 -2.50 -4.21
N ARG A 6 -2.17 -3.66 -4.79
CA ARG A 6 -2.15 -4.93 -4.08
C ARG A 6 -0.89 -5.72 -4.39
N SER A 7 -0.57 -6.65 -3.49
CA SER A 7 0.46 -7.64 -3.75
C SER A 7 -0.17 -8.97 -4.15
N THR A 8 0.51 -9.72 -5.02
CA THR A 8 0.15 -11.11 -5.32
C THR A 8 0.92 -12.09 -4.43
N SER A 9 0.27 -13.17 -4.00
CA SER A 9 0.90 -14.30 -3.29
C SER A 9 1.02 -15.57 -4.16
N LYS A 10 0.53 -15.53 -5.40
CA LYS A 10 0.46 -16.71 -6.27
C LYS A 10 1.84 -17.26 -6.55
N ASN A 11 2.75 -16.40 -7.02
CA ASN A 11 4.13 -16.78 -7.35
C ASN A 11 5.15 -16.18 -6.37
N THR A 12 4.75 -15.18 -5.60
CA THR A 12 5.59 -14.41 -4.69
C THR A 12 5.17 -14.61 -3.24
N CYS A 13 6.10 -14.41 -2.32
CA CYS A 13 5.81 -14.46 -0.88
C CYS A 13 5.36 -13.08 -0.38
N SER A 14 4.97 -13.00 0.89
CA SER A 14 4.64 -11.75 1.56
C SER A 14 5.31 -11.66 2.91
N PHE A 15 5.39 -10.44 3.44
CA PHE A 15 5.84 -10.18 4.80
C PHE A 15 4.68 -9.92 5.73
N ILE A 16 4.74 -10.51 6.91
CA ILE A 16 3.97 -10.06 8.07
C ILE A 16 4.91 -9.49 9.12
N GLN A 17 4.38 -8.78 10.09
CA GLN A 17 5.14 -8.32 11.23
C GLN A 17 5.26 -9.45 12.25
N ASP A 18 6.47 -9.64 12.76
CA ASP A 18 6.75 -10.40 13.98
C ASP A 18 6.81 -9.40 15.13
N TYR A 19 5.86 -9.47 16.06
CA TYR A 19 5.75 -8.55 17.19
C TYR A 19 5.27 -9.25 18.46
N PRO A 20 5.73 -8.81 19.65
CA PRO A 20 5.31 -9.40 20.92
C PRO A 20 3.83 -9.23 21.22
N ASP A 21 3.29 -10.14 22.03
CA ASP A 21 1.94 -10.00 22.57
C ASP A 21 1.79 -8.70 23.38
N GLY A 22 0.69 -7.99 23.15
CA GLY A 22 0.39 -6.71 23.80
C GLY A 22 0.99 -5.48 23.09
N GLU A 23 1.83 -5.64 22.07
CA GLU A 23 2.25 -4.53 21.23
C GLU A 23 1.27 -4.24 20.08
N GLU A 24 1.10 -2.96 19.76
CA GLU A 24 0.29 -2.54 18.61
C GLU A 24 1.05 -2.79 17.30
N SER A 25 0.42 -3.53 16.39
CA SER A 25 1.00 -3.79 15.07
C SER A 25 1.24 -2.50 14.28
N ILE A 26 2.10 -2.54 13.27
CA ILE A 26 2.33 -1.41 12.37
C ILE A 26 1.04 -0.99 11.64
N MET A 27 0.16 -1.95 11.35
CA MET A 27 -1.16 -1.69 10.78
C MET A 27 -2.03 -0.89 11.75
N GLY A 28 -2.09 -1.32 13.02
CA GLY A 28 -2.85 -0.60 14.07
C GLY A 28 -2.33 0.82 14.26
N ARG A 29 -1.01 0.97 14.39
CA ARG A 29 -0.35 2.27 14.52
C ARG A 29 -0.63 3.20 13.33
N ALA A 30 -0.60 2.67 12.10
CA ALA A 30 -0.89 3.45 10.90
C ALA A 30 -2.35 3.90 10.80
N VAL A 31 -3.29 3.05 11.24
CA VAL A 31 -4.73 3.35 11.23
C VAL A 31 -5.13 4.32 12.35
N LYS A 32 -4.42 4.29 13.49
CA LYS A 32 -4.69 5.16 14.64
C LYS A 32 -4.51 6.65 14.33
N ASP A 33 -3.48 6.98 13.57
CA ASP A 33 -3.14 8.34 13.13
C ASP A 33 -2.99 8.36 11.60
N PRO A 34 -4.11 8.27 10.86
CA PRO A 34 -4.07 8.09 9.41
C PRO A 34 -3.38 9.26 8.74
N TRP A 35 -2.59 8.96 7.71
CA TRP A 35 -1.85 9.92 6.87
C TRP A 35 -0.72 10.69 7.58
N LYS A 36 -0.55 10.56 8.90
CA LYS A 36 0.54 11.22 9.60
C LYS A 36 1.84 10.41 9.48
N PRO A 37 2.97 11.03 9.10
CA PRO A 37 4.24 10.32 9.11
C PRO A 37 4.55 9.80 10.52
N PHE A 38 5.16 8.63 10.59
CA PHE A 38 5.72 8.09 11.83
C PHE A 38 6.81 9.04 12.35
N GLY A 39 6.78 9.32 13.65
CA GLY A 39 7.69 10.27 14.28
C GLY A 39 9.07 9.69 14.56
N ARG A 40 9.85 10.42 15.35
CA ARG A 40 11.23 10.06 15.72
C ARG A 40 11.30 8.83 16.61
N GLU A 41 10.19 8.48 17.25
CA GLU A 41 10.00 7.30 18.09
C GLU A 41 9.85 5.99 17.29
N TYR A 42 9.73 6.07 15.96
CA TYR A 42 9.63 4.88 15.13
C TYR A 42 10.81 3.93 15.36
N ARG A 43 10.49 2.67 15.66
CA ARG A 43 11.43 1.56 15.72
C ARG A 43 11.17 0.63 14.55
N ALA A 44 12.25 0.21 13.88
CA ALA A 44 12.18 -0.72 12.76
C ALA A 44 11.47 -2.01 13.19
N ILE A 45 10.43 -2.39 12.43
CA ILE A 45 9.68 -3.62 12.70
C ILE A 45 10.43 -4.84 12.18
N THR A 46 10.30 -5.96 12.88
CA THR A 46 10.79 -7.26 12.41
C THR A 46 9.75 -7.88 11.50
N LEU A 47 10.21 -8.37 10.34
CA LEU A 47 9.37 -9.00 9.34
C LEU A 47 9.62 -10.51 9.29
N GLU A 48 8.52 -11.26 9.31
CA GLU A 48 8.50 -12.69 9.04
C GLU A 48 8.05 -12.97 7.61
N LEU A 49 8.78 -13.84 6.91
CA LEU A 49 8.43 -14.27 5.56
C LEU A 49 7.33 -15.36 5.61
N ARG A 50 6.16 -15.04 5.05
CA ARG A 50 5.09 -16.00 4.78
C ARG A 50 5.37 -16.79 3.51
N LYS A 51 4.85 -18.02 3.45
CA LYS A 51 4.91 -18.86 2.25
C LYS A 51 4.00 -18.28 1.16
N ASN A 52 4.35 -18.51 -0.10
CA ASN A 52 3.45 -18.30 -1.23
C ASN A 52 2.33 -19.36 -1.27
N ASP A 53 1.40 -19.23 -2.22
CA ASP A 53 0.25 -20.13 -2.34
C ASP A 53 0.65 -21.60 -2.63
N PHE A 54 1.87 -21.83 -3.12
CA PHE A 54 2.46 -23.16 -3.33
C PHE A 54 3.27 -23.68 -2.12
N GLY A 55 3.23 -22.98 -0.98
CA GLY A 55 3.93 -23.38 0.24
C GLY A 55 5.44 -23.12 0.25
N LYS A 56 5.99 -22.42 -0.76
CA LYS A 56 7.42 -22.09 -0.88
C LYS A 56 7.74 -20.76 -0.20
N LYS A 57 8.94 -20.63 0.36
CA LYS A 57 9.49 -19.35 0.87
C LYS A 57 10.59 -18.86 -0.07
N ASN A 58 10.48 -17.61 -0.53
CA ASN A 58 11.52 -16.92 -1.30
C ASN A 58 11.42 -15.40 -1.09
N TYR A 59 12.48 -14.67 -1.45
CA TYR A 59 12.55 -13.20 -1.37
C TYR A 59 12.59 -12.52 -2.75
N GLN A 60 12.07 -13.16 -3.81
CA GLN A 60 12.22 -12.65 -5.18
C GLN A 60 11.33 -11.43 -5.46
N PHE A 61 10.29 -11.21 -4.66
CA PHE A 61 9.34 -10.11 -4.80
C PHE A 61 9.92 -8.76 -4.39
N ASP A 62 9.40 -7.69 -4.99
CA ASP A 62 9.76 -6.30 -4.73
C ASP A 62 8.69 -5.53 -3.97
N PHE A 63 7.49 -6.10 -3.85
CA PHE A 63 6.36 -5.50 -3.16
C PHE A 63 5.60 -6.53 -2.33
N SER A 64 5.23 -6.16 -1.11
CA SER A 64 4.34 -6.92 -0.23
C SER A 64 3.37 -5.97 0.46
N GLY A 65 2.07 -6.19 0.24
CA GLY A 65 0.99 -5.38 0.81
C GLY A 65 0.21 -6.05 1.93
N ALA A 66 0.72 -7.13 2.51
CA ALA A 66 0.06 -7.82 3.62
C ALA A 66 -0.04 -6.99 4.92
N LEU A 67 0.74 -5.91 5.05
CA LEU A 67 0.75 -4.99 6.19
C LEU A 67 0.07 -3.63 5.91
N ASN A 68 -0.72 -3.56 4.85
CA ASN A 68 -1.46 -2.38 4.41
C ASN A 68 -2.19 -1.67 5.59
N PRO A 69 -2.10 -0.32 5.72
CA PRO A 69 -1.50 0.68 4.81
C PRO A 69 0.03 0.79 4.81
N PHE A 70 0.74 -0.08 5.52
CA PHE A 70 2.19 -0.12 5.52
C PHE A 70 2.68 -1.15 4.50
N PHE A 71 3.29 -0.71 3.42
CA PHE A 71 3.82 -1.60 2.39
C PHE A 71 5.28 -1.94 2.65
N ILE A 72 5.70 -3.11 2.21
CA ILE A 72 7.12 -3.46 2.16
C ILE A 72 7.58 -3.44 0.71
N ILE A 73 8.63 -2.68 0.44
CA ILE A 73 9.26 -2.58 -0.88
C ILE A 73 10.72 -3.01 -0.81
N SER A 74 11.24 -3.59 -1.89
CA SER A 74 12.67 -3.84 -2.01
C SER A 74 13.45 -2.55 -2.26
N GLU A 75 14.75 -2.58 -2.00
CA GLU A 75 15.67 -1.52 -2.43
C GLU A 75 15.57 -1.25 -3.94
N PHE A 76 15.45 -2.30 -4.76
CA PHE A 76 15.33 -2.16 -6.21
C PHE A 76 14.04 -1.41 -6.62
N ALA A 77 12.90 -1.76 -6.02
CA ALA A 77 11.65 -1.00 -6.23
C ALA A 77 11.77 0.44 -5.74
N LEU A 78 12.41 0.65 -4.58
CA LEU A 78 12.63 2.00 -4.06
C LEU A 78 13.44 2.84 -5.04
N VAL A 79 14.56 2.32 -5.57
CA VAL A 79 15.37 3.03 -6.56
C VAL A 79 14.56 3.33 -7.83
N ALA A 80 13.82 2.34 -8.36
CA ALA A 80 13.07 2.47 -9.60
C ALA A 80 11.87 3.44 -9.51
N LEU A 81 11.30 3.60 -8.32
CA LEU A 81 10.08 4.39 -8.07
C LEU A 81 10.32 5.55 -7.10
N ASN A 82 11.57 5.92 -6.80
CA ASN A 82 11.90 6.90 -5.77
C ASN A 82 11.25 8.27 -6.03
N ASP A 83 11.24 8.70 -7.29
CA ASP A 83 10.60 9.93 -7.76
C ASP A 83 9.09 9.95 -7.52
N ILE A 84 8.48 8.76 -7.44
CA ILE A 84 7.06 8.59 -7.15
C ILE A 84 6.82 8.49 -5.64
N LEU A 85 7.52 7.59 -4.96
CA LEU A 85 7.23 7.21 -3.57
C LEU A 85 7.62 8.31 -2.58
N LYS A 86 8.82 8.88 -2.71
CA LYS A 86 9.38 9.85 -1.77
C LYS A 86 8.51 11.10 -1.57
N PRO A 87 7.92 11.72 -2.61
CA PRO A 87 7.03 12.88 -2.39
C PRO A 87 5.63 12.54 -1.87
N ARG A 88 5.25 11.25 -1.80
CA ARG A 88 3.88 10.78 -1.49
C ARG A 88 3.76 10.02 -0.17
N GLY A 89 4.89 9.68 0.44
CA GLY A 89 4.92 8.91 1.67
C GLY A 89 6.26 8.93 2.36
N GLN A 90 6.36 8.12 3.40
CA GLN A 90 7.54 7.97 4.21
C GLN A 90 8.20 6.62 3.96
N ILE A 91 9.51 6.63 3.82
CA ILE A 91 10.35 5.43 3.73
C ILE A 91 10.93 5.16 5.12
N LEU A 92 10.78 3.93 5.60
CA LEU A 92 11.12 3.53 6.96
C LEU A 92 11.98 2.26 6.97
N PRO A 93 12.96 2.15 7.88
CA PRO A 93 13.75 0.93 8.01
C PRO A 93 12.88 -0.22 8.54
N VAL A 94 13.18 -1.44 8.08
CA VAL A 94 12.58 -2.69 8.56
C VAL A 94 13.68 -3.73 8.73
N ILE A 95 13.42 -4.73 9.57
CA ILE A 95 14.35 -5.82 9.87
C ILE A 95 13.83 -7.07 9.17
N THR A 96 14.66 -7.70 8.34
CA THR A 96 14.34 -8.98 7.69
C THR A 96 15.47 -9.98 7.86
N LYS A 97 15.15 -11.28 7.78
CA LYS A 97 16.17 -12.35 7.77
C LYS A 97 16.89 -12.49 6.42
N CYS A 98 16.51 -11.72 5.38
CA CYS A 98 17.13 -11.81 4.07
C CYS A 98 18.50 -11.11 4.05
N LYS A 99 19.56 -11.86 3.75
CA LYS A 99 20.93 -11.32 3.68
C LYS A 99 21.33 -10.75 2.31
N ARG A 100 20.57 -11.09 1.26
CA ARG A 100 20.93 -10.80 -0.15
C ARG A 100 20.12 -9.66 -0.77
N LYS A 101 19.01 -9.28 -0.14
CA LYS A 101 18.08 -8.28 -0.65
C LYS A 101 17.60 -7.43 0.53
N GLN A 102 17.74 -6.12 0.40
CA GLN A 102 17.27 -5.17 1.39
C GLN A 102 15.83 -4.77 1.09
N PHE A 103 15.08 -4.52 2.17
CA PHE A 103 13.69 -4.10 2.12
C PHE A 103 13.49 -2.88 3.01
N PHE A 104 12.47 -2.10 2.69
CA PHE A 104 12.04 -0.90 3.38
C PHE A 104 10.54 -0.92 3.58
N GLY A 105 10.09 -0.28 4.65
CA GLY A 105 8.69 0.09 4.82
C GLY A 105 8.38 1.33 3.99
N TYR A 106 7.19 1.36 3.39
CA TYR A 106 6.62 2.53 2.75
C TYR A 106 5.22 2.78 3.30
N TYR A 107 5.01 4.00 3.80
CA TYR A 107 3.72 4.44 4.30
C TYR A 107 3.26 5.70 3.57
N PRO A 108 2.13 5.67 2.85
CA PRO A 108 1.55 6.87 2.25
C PRO A 108 1.15 7.89 3.32
N THR A 109 1.54 9.14 3.13
CA THR A 109 1.23 10.25 4.07
C THR A 109 0.41 11.35 3.42
N LYS A 110 0.17 11.25 2.10
CA LYS A 110 -0.69 12.16 1.36
C LYS A 110 -1.97 11.43 0.95
N HIS A 111 -3.09 12.02 1.34
CA HIS A 111 -4.41 11.62 0.88
C HIS A 111 -5.02 12.73 0.03
N LEU A 112 -5.98 12.35 -0.81
CA LEU A 112 -6.84 13.26 -1.53
C LEU A 112 -8.21 13.29 -0.86
N SER A 113 -8.79 14.47 -0.76
CA SER A 113 -10.15 14.68 -0.24
C SER A 113 -11.16 14.77 -1.37
N GLY A 114 -12.42 14.44 -1.06
CA GLY A 114 -13.53 14.54 -2.02
C GLY A 114 -13.45 13.57 -3.20
N CYS A 115 -12.56 12.58 -3.16
CA CYS A 115 -12.45 11.57 -4.21
C CYS A 115 -13.51 10.46 -4.08
N PHE A 116 -14.10 10.26 -2.91
CA PHE A 116 -15.05 9.18 -2.67
C PHE A 116 -16.48 9.54 -3.13
N ASP A 117 -17.03 8.76 -4.07
CA ASP A 117 -18.42 8.91 -4.51
C ASP A 117 -19.37 8.12 -3.59
N LYS A 118 -19.95 8.78 -2.59
CA LYS A 118 -20.91 8.18 -1.67
C LYS A 118 -22.20 7.68 -2.34
N GLN A 119 -22.56 8.16 -3.52
CA GLN A 119 -23.81 7.77 -4.17
C GLN A 119 -23.64 6.47 -4.96
N LYS A 120 -22.46 6.24 -5.53
CA LYS A 120 -22.16 5.08 -6.37
C LYS A 120 -21.36 3.99 -5.65
N SER A 121 -20.76 4.29 -4.51
CA SER A 121 -19.98 3.32 -3.72
C SER A 121 -20.87 2.43 -2.85
N VAL A 122 -20.38 1.22 -2.57
CA VAL A 122 -20.97 0.33 -1.56
C VAL A 122 -20.15 0.43 -0.28
N TYR A 123 -20.80 0.90 0.80
CA TYR A 123 -20.18 1.09 2.11
C TYR A 123 -21.19 0.92 3.24
N ARG A 124 -20.66 0.81 4.45
CA ARG A 124 -21.40 0.79 5.71
C ARG A 124 -20.86 1.86 6.63
N GLU A 125 -21.75 2.56 7.33
CA GLU A 125 -21.37 3.55 8.33
C GLU A 125 -21.19 2.88 9.69
N PHE A 126 -20.11 3.20 10.38
CA PHE A 126 -19.83 2.81 11.75
C PHE A 126 -19.57 4.08 12.59
N PRO A 127 -19.71 4.02 13.93
CA PRO A 127 -19.48 5.19 14.79
C PRO A 127 -18.10 5.84 14.65
N LYS A 128 -17.10 5.10 14.13
CA LYS A 128 -15.71 5.54 13.96
C LYS A 128 -15.28 5.75 12.50
N GLY A 129 -16.20 5.70 11.53
CA GLY A 129 -15.87 5.92 10.12
C GLY A 129 -16.65 5.01 9.17
N LEU A 130 -16.17 4.93 7.92
CA LEU A 130 -16.79 4.13 6.87
C LEU A 130 -16.06 2.79 6.73
N MET A 131 -16.83 1.71 6.60
CA MET A 131 -16.33 0.46 6.05
C MET A 131 -16.73 0.41 4.58
N ILE A 132 -15.76 0.65 3.69
CA ILE A 132 -15.99 0.72 2.26
C ILE A 132 -15.78 -0.68 1.68
N ASP A 133 -16.80 -1.25 1.04
CA ASP A 133 -16.73 -2.59 0.44
C ASP A 133 -16.34 -2.48 -1.05
N LYS A 134 -16.94 -1.53 -1.79
CA LYS A 134 -16.62 -1.24 -3.21
C LYS A 134 -16.57 0.27 -3.45
N PRO A 135 -15.37 0.87 -3.55
CA PRO A 135 -15.24 2.30 -3.83
C PRO A 135 -15.50 2.62 -5.30
N VAL A 136 -16.18 3.74 -5.54
CA VAL A 136 -16.22 4.46 -6.81
C VAL A 136 -15.59 5.83 -6.56
N LEU A 137 -14.69 6.25 -7.45
CA LEU A 137 -13.94 7.49 -7.29
C LEU A 137 -14.42 8.59 -8.25
N ILE A 138 -14.39 9.84 -7.80
CA ILE A 138 -14.73 11.03 -8.60
C ILE A 138 -13.49 11.47 -9.37
N ALA A 139 -13.46 11.25 -10.69
CA ALA A 139 -12.25 11.40 -11.49
C ALA A 139 -11.66 12.82 -11.45
N LYS A 140 -12.52 13.85 -11.48
CA LYS A 140 -12.09 15.26 -11.46
C LYS A 140 -11.33 15.69 -10.20
N ASN A 141 -11.47 14.94 -9.11
CA ASN A 141 -10.81 15.25 -7.83
C ASN A 141 -9.48 14.52 -7.66
N ILE A 142 -9.13 13.64 -8.61
CA ILE A 142 -7.89 12.86 -8.58
C ILE A 142 -6.79 13.68 -9.25
N THR A 143 -5.98 14.34 -8.43
CA THR A 143 -4.93 15.26 -8.87
C THR A 143 -3.54 14.61 -8.94
N ASP A 144 -3.41 13.36 -8.50
CA ASP A 144 -2.14 12.63 -8.51
C ASP A 144 -2.09 11.60 -9.64
N ASP A 145 -1.02 11.68 -10.43
CA ASP A 145 -0.81 10.84 -11.61
C ASP A 145 -0.26 9.44 -11.31
N TYR A 146 0.14 9.14 -10.06
CA TYR A 146 0.92 7.94 -9.76
C TYR A 146 0.43 7.13 -8.57
N LEU A 147 0.25 7.74 -7.40
CA LEU A 147 -0.12 7.00 -6.20
C LEU A 147 -0.83 7.94 -5.24
N PHE A 148 -1.98 7.51 -4.75
CA PHE A 148 -2.72 8.29 -3.78
C PHE A 148 -3.58 7.40 -2.91
N SER A 149 -3.96 7.93 -1.76
CA SER A 149 -5.00 7.37 -0.91
C SER A 149 -6.14 8.38 -0.80
N ILE A 150 -7.29 7.97 -0.28
CA ILE A 150 -8.43 8.89 -0.09
C ILE A 150 -8.73 9.06 1.39
N GLU A 151 -9.23 10.23 1.77
CA GLU A 151 -9.52 10.60 3.15
C GLU A 151 -10.36 9.54 3.90
N GLU A 152 -11.36 8.98 3.22
CA GLU A 152 -12.33 8.05 3.80
C GLU A 152 -11.81 6.61 3.95
N ASP A 153 -10.70 6.25 3.31
CA ASP A 153 -10.22 4.86 3.24
C ASP A 153 -8.72 4.73 3.48
N ILE A 154 -8.34 4.72 4.76
CA ILE A 154 -6.97 4.42 5.18
C ILE A 154 -6.51 3.02 4.76
N SER A 155 -7.44 2.11 4.46
CA SER A 155 -7.10 0.74 4.10
C SER A 155 -6.85 0.53 2.61
N ARG A 156 -6.94 1.58 1.77
CA ARG A 156 -6.75 1.42 0.32
C ARG A 156 -5.87 2.51 -0.25
N VAL A 157 -5.01 2.08 -1.17
CA VAL A 157 -4.10 2.93 -1.93
C VAL A 157 -4.35 2.65 -3.40
N PHE A 158 -4.51 3.71 -4.17
CA PHE A 158 -4.89 3.69 -5.55
C PHE A 158 -3.73 4.14 -6.42
N VAL A 159 -3.63 3.52 -7.59
CA VAL A 159 -2.56 3.78 -8.54
C VAL A 159 -3.14 3.93 -9.95
N PRO A 160 -2.92 5.07 -10.63
CA PRO A 160 -3.27 5.21 -12.03
C PRO A 160 -2.37 4.36 -12.93
N ASP A 161 -2.78 4.22 -14.20
CA ASP A 161 -2.06 3.43 -15.20
C ASP A 161 -0.59 3.84 -15.40
N LYS A 162 -0.27 5.14 -15.25
CA LYS A 162 1.12 5.63 -15.30
C LYS A 162 2.02 4.94 -14.26
N PHE A 163 1.53 4.62 -13.07
CA PHE A 163 2.30 3.87 -12.06
C PHE A 163 2.52 2.42 -12.46
N LYS A 164 1.47 1.75 -12.94
CA LYS A 164 1.55 0.38 -13.46
C LYS A 164 2.62 0.27 -14.56
N GLN A 165 2.61 1.19 -15.52
CA GLN A 165 3.63 1.24 -16.58
C GLN A 165 5.05 1.39 -16.03
N ARG A 166 5.24 2.19 -14.96
CA ARG A 166 6.55 2.36 -14.31
C ARG A 166 7.01 1.07 -13.62
N VAL A 167 6.10 0.34 -12.98
CA VAL A 167 6.36 -0.95 -12.35
C VAL A 167 6.73 -2.01 -13.40
N GLU A 168 5.94 -2.12 -14.47
CA GLU A 168 6.14 -3.09 -15.54
C GLU A 168 7.44 -2.83 -16.32
N LYS A 169 7.71 -1.57 -16.66
CA LYS A 169 8.95 -1.17 -17.36
C LYS A 169 10.21 -1.47 -16.53
N ALA A 170 10.12 -1.37 -15.20
CA ALA A 170 11.23 -1.68 -14.31
C ALA A 170 11.34 -3.19 -14.01
N GLY A 171 10.38 -4.02 -14.46
CA GLY A 171 10.39 -5.47 -14.22
C GLY A 171 10.19 -5.85 -12.74
N LEU A 172 9.51 -5.01 -11.96
CA LEU A 172 9.31 -5.24 -10.53
C LEU A 172 8.31 -6.35 -10.26
N LEU A 173 8.59 -7.19 -9.27
CA LEU A 173 7.79 -8.38 -8.94
C LEU A 173 6.91 -8.18 -7.71
N GLY A 174 5.79 -8.91 -7.66
CA GLY A 174 4.90 -8.97 -6.50
C GLY A 174 3.77 -7.95 -6.49
N PHE A 175 3.63 -7.11 -7.52
CA PHE A 175 2.49 -6.22 -7.73
C PHE A 175 1.31 -6.95 -8.39
N ASP A 176 0.09 -6.58 -8.02
CA ASP A 176 -1.16 -7.06 -8.59
C ASP A 176 -2.05 -5.87 -8.97
N PHE A 177 -2.35 -5.76 -10.26
CA PHE A 177 -3.22 -4.73 -10.85
C PHE A 177 -4.53 -5.31 -11.40
N SER A 178 -4.94 -6.49 -10.94
CA SER A 178 -6.17 -7.17 -11.42
C SER A 178 -7.47 -6.51 -10.95
N VAL A 179 -7.41 -5.60 -9.97
CA VAL A 179 -8.58 -4.91 -9.43
C VAL A 179 -8.61 -3.47 -9.93
N GLU A 180 -9.45 -3.24 -10.94
CA GLU A 180 -9.80 -1.91 -11.41
C GLU A 180 -10.83 -1.26 -10.49
N ILE A 181 -10.70 0.05 -10.30
CA ILE A 181 -11.60 0.86 -9.48
C ILE A 181 -12.50 1.67 -10.40
N GLY A 182 -13.80 1.60 -10.12
CA GLY A 182 -14.80 2.37 -10.85
C GLY A 182 -14.57 3.87 -10.69
N MET A 183 -14.73 4.60 -11.79
CA MET A 183 -14.64 6.06 -11.80
C MET A 183 -15.98 6.66 -12.21
N ASN A 184 -16.30 7.81 -11.63
CA ASN A 184 -17.40 8.65 -12.02
C ASN A 184 -16.86 9.95 -12.65
N ASP A 185 -17.21 10.18 -13.90
CA ASP A 185 -16.74 11.31 -14.72
C ASP A 185 -17.72 12.51 -14.70
N THR A 186 -18.75 12.51 -13.84
CA THR A 186 -19.76 13.58 -13.86
C THR A 186 -19.15 14.94 -13.51
N ASN A 187 -19.30 15.87 -14.47
CA ASN A 187 -18.98 17.29 -14.44
C ASN A 187 -19.50 17.99 -13.18
#